data_AF-A0A1G0N7W8-F1
#
_entry.id   AF-A0A1G0N7W8-F1
#
_cell.length_a   1.000
_cell.length_b   1.000
_cell.length_c   1.000
_cell.angle_alpha   90.00
_cell.angle_beta   90.00
_cell.angle_gamma   90.00
#
_symmetry.space_group_name_H-M   'P 1'
#
loop_
_entity.id
_entity.type
_entity.pdbx_description
1 polymer ?
#
loop_
_entity_poly.entity_id
_entity_poly.type
_entity_poly.pdbx_seq_one_letter_code
_entity_poly.pdbx_strand_id
1 'polypeptide(L)'
;MKFGLVIGVVCVFGMMGCSNDNGTNAEPESELLAATEVKATRIGRNAVRVEWKDNSRGEEGYLIERKANEGAYEARVFTTLNALGAVDSSGLLIDVSYSYRVQPIRYSERGPLSDAVTIRLTLPFP
;
A
#
# COMPACT_ATOMS: atom_id res chain seq x y z
N MET A 1 -39.59 -23.33 -1.39
CA MET A 1 -38.90 -24.14 -0.36
C MET A 1 -37.63 -23.37 0.01
N LYS A 2 -37.61 -22.51 1.05
CA LYS A 2 -37.14 -22.76 2.46
C LYS A 2 -35.92 -23.69 2.51
N PHE A 3 -34.78 -23.47 3.17
CA PHE A 3 -34.13 -22.43 4.00
C PHE A 3 -32.68 -22.95 4.22
N GLY A 4 -31.70 -22.14 4.65
CA GLY A 4 -30.54 -22.71 5.36
C GLY A 4 -29.23 -21.91 5.38
N LEU A 5 -29.09 -21.01 6.35
CA LEU A 5 -27.81 -20.58 6.93
C LEU A 5 -27.21 -21.75 7.74
N VAL A 6 -25.92 -22.04 7.61
CA VAL A 6 -25.19 -22.93 8.55
C VAL A 6 -23.88 -22.27 8.97
N ILE A 7 -23.87 -21.79 10.21
CA ILE A 7 -22.65 -21.58 11.01
C ILE A 7 -22.31 -22.96 11.58
N GLY A 8 -21.08 -23.43 11.37
CA GLY A 8 -20.62 -24.72 11.89
C GLY A 8 -19.16 -24.63 12.32
N VAL A 9 -18.93 -24.24 13.58
CA VAL A 9 -17.70 -24.58 14.31
C VAL A 9 -17.70 -26.09 14.49
N VAL A 10 -16.73 -26.78 13.89
CA VAL A 10 -16.49 -28.21 14.14
C VAL A 10 -15.08 -28.33 14.72
N CYS A 11 -15.03 -28.53 16.03
CA CYS A 11 -13.85 -28.99 16.73
C CYS A 11 -14.04 -30.49 16.96
N VAL A 12 -13.28 -31.33 16.26
CA VAL A 12 -13.23 -32.78 16.51
C VAL A 12 -11.76 -33.19 16.61
N PHE A 13 -11.36 -33.62 17.81
CA PHE A 13 -10.10 -34.32 18.05
C PHE A 13 -10.32 -35.83 17.90
N GLY A 14 -9.41 -36.55 17.21
CA GLY A 14 -9.36 -38.02 17.31
C GLY A 14 -8.61 -38.81 16.23
N MET A 15 -7.31 -39.01 16.47
CA MET A 15 -6.50 -40.22 16.21
C MET A 15 -5.84 -40.49 14.83
N MET A 16 -4.69 -41.14 14.97
CA MET A 16 -3.49 -41.20 14.13
C MET A 16 -3.65 -42.05 12.86
N GLY A 17 -3.29 -41.47 11.72
CA GLY A 17 -2.90 -42.17 10.49
C GLY A 17 -1.73 -41.42 9.86
N CYS A 18 -0.57 -42.08 9.78
CA CYS A 18 0.66 -41.48 9.26
C CYS A 18 0.59 -41.34 7.74
N SER A 19 0.64 -40.10 7.23
CA SER A 19 1.33 -39.80 5.97
C SER A 19 2.49 -38.87 6.31
N ASN A 20 3.70 -39.30 5.98
CA ASN A 20 4.87 -38.44 6.01
C ASN A 20 4.80 -37.51 4.79
N ASP A 21 4.04 -36.43 4.92
CA ASP A 21 4.16 -35.31 4.00
C ASP A 21 5.28 -34.42 4.52
N ASN A 22 6.52 -34.88 4.35
CA ASN A 22 7.71 -34.04 4.52
C ASN A 22 7.82 -33.09 3.33
N GLY A 23 6.87 -32.18 3.26
CA GLY A 23 6.64 -31.28 2.15
C GLY A 23 5.46 -30.38 2.45
N THR A 24 5.50 -29.65 3.56
CA THR A 24 4.79 -28.36 3.58
C THR A 24 5.50 -27.50 2.52
N ASN A 25 5.03 -27.60 1.27
CA ASN A 25 5.17 -26.49 0.34
C ASN A 25 4.37 -25.35 0.96
N ALA A 26 4.99 -24.63 1.90
CA ALA A 26 4.45 -23.42 2.44
C ALA A 26 4.38 -22.47 1.24
N GLU A 27 3.16 -22.21 0.77
CA GLU A 27 2.94 -21.01 -0.04
C GLU A 27 3.55 -19.84 0.75
N PRO A 28 4.32 -18.96 0.10
CA PRO A 28 4.98 -17.88 0.81
C PRO A 28 3.92 -17.09 1.59
N GLU A 29 4.07 -17.06 2.91
CA GLU A 29 3.18 -16.31 3.80
C GLU A 29 3.15 -14.86 3.33
N SER A 30 1.93 -14.39 3.08
CA SER A 30 1.69 -13.16 2.34
C SER A 30 1.32 -12.04 3.31
N GLU A 31 2.24 -11.09 3.52
CA GLU A 31 2.14 -10.06 4.57
C GLU A 31 2.21 -8.65 3.96
N LEU A 32 1.28 -7.77 4.34
CA LEU A 32 1.30 -6.36 3.94
C LEU A 32 2.00 -5.52 5.02
N LEU A 33 3.20 -5.04 4.72
CA LEU A 33 4.04 -4.22 5.60
C LEU A 33 4.16 -2.79 5.09
N ALA A 34 4.28 -1.83 6.02
CA ALA A 34 4.46 -0.43 5.67
C ALA A 34 5.66 -0.24 4.72
N ALA A 35 5.47 0.55 3.67
CA ALA A 35 6.57 1.03 2.86
C ALA A 35 7.50 1.92 3.70
N THR A 36 8.79 1.88 3.42
CA THR A 36 9.80 2.70 4.13
C THR A 36 10.59 3.56 3.15
N GLU A 37 11.46 4.42 3.68
CA GLU A 37 12.34 5.29 2.89
C GLU A 37 11.58 6.15 1.87
N VAL A 38 10.36 6.58 2.20
CA VAL A 38 9.49 7.34 1.29
C VAL A 38 10.12 8.71 1.00
N LYS A 39 10.27 9.01 -0.28
CA LYS A 39 10.88 10.25 -0.78
C LYS A 39 9.95 10.92 -1.77
N ALA A 40 9.80 12.23 -1.65
CA ALA A 40 9.11 13.06 -2.63
C ALA A 40 10.12 13.98 -3.32
N THR A 41 10.21 13.88 -4.64
CA THR A 41 11.12 14.66 -5.46
C THR A 41 10.32 15.47 -6.46
N ARG A 42 10.51 16.79 -6.49
CA ARG A 42 9.87 17.63 -7.49
C ARG A 42 10.58 17.44 -8.84
N ILE A 43 9.84 17.05 -9.87
CA ILE A 43 10.39 16.73 -11.20
C ILE A 43 9.85 17.62 -12.32
N GLY A 44 8.99 18.58 -11.96
CA GLY A 44 8.49 19.63 -12.85
C GLY A 44 7.80 20.72 -12.05
N ARG A 45 7.33 21.79 -12.72
CA ARG A 45 6.64 22.91 -12.06
C ARG A 45 5.50 22.42 -11.15
N ASN A 46 4.70 21.48 -11.64
CA ASN A 46 3.52 20.91 -10.98
C ASN A 46 3.57 19.37 -11.02
N ALA A 47 4.74 18.78 -10.81
CA ALA A 47 4.90 17.33 -10.82
C ALA A 47 5.86 16.87 -9.71
N VAL A 48 5.44 15.85 -8.97
CA VAL A 48 6.20 15.23 -7.88
C VAL A 48 6.30 13.73 -8.16
N ARG A 49 7.52 13.21 -8.14
CA ARG A 49 7.79 11.77 -8.07
C ARG A 49 7.83 11.36 -6.60
N VAL A 50 7.07 10.33 -6.24
CA VAL A 50 7.10 9.68 -4.93
C VAL A 50 7.75 8.32 -5.12
N GLU A 51 8.78 8.02 -4.35
CA GLU A 51 9.53 6.76 -4.37
C GLU A 51 9.54 6.16 -2.98
N TRP A 52 9.58 4.84 -2.87
CA TRP A 52 9.59 4.13 -1.60
C TRP A 52 10.33 2.78 -1.72
N LYS A 53 10.63 2.20 -0.56
CA LYS A 53 11.11 0.84 -0.42
C LYS A 53 9.95 -0.09 -0.10
N ASP A 54 9.85 -1.16 -0.86
CA ASP A 54 8.92 -2.26 -0.63
C ASP A 54 9.41 -3.15 0.51
N ASN A 55 8.53 -3.41 1.48
CA ASN A 55 8.74 -4.39 2.53
C ASN A 55 7.62 -5.45 2.59
N SER A 56 6.61 -5.33 1.73
CA SER A 56 5.47 -6.24 1.68
C SER A 56 5.79 -7.50 0.88
N ARG A 57 4.98 -8.53 1.06
CA ARG A 57 4.98 -9.73 0.25
C ARG A 57 3.57 -10.09 -0.20
N GLY A 58 3.35 -10.06 -1.50
CA GLY A 58 2.09 -10.49 -2.15
C GLY A 58 1.04 -9.38 -2.24
N GLU A 59 1.38 -8.14 -1.91
CA GLU A 59 0.64 -6.97 -2.37
C GLU A 59 0.40 -7.01 -3.90
N GLU A 60 -0.60 -6.31 -4.39
CA GLU A 60 -0.88 -6.17 -5.82
C GLU A 60 -0.51 -4.78 -6.34
N GLY A 61 0.00 -3.92 -5.46
CA GLY A 61 0.44 -2.57 -5.73
C GLY A 61 0.43 -1.70 -4.49
N TYR A 62 0.47 -0.39 -4.73
CA TYR A 62 0.51 0.62 -3.69
C TYR A 62 -0.52 1.72 -3.94
N LEU A 63 -1.10 2.22 -2.85
CA LEU A 63 -1.87 3.45 -2.84
C LEU A 63 -1.03 4.57 -2.26
N ILE A 64 -0.88 5.64 -3.03
CA ILE A 64 -0.29 6.89 -2.59
C ILE A 64 -1.42 7.83 -2.19
N GLU A 65 -1.40 8.27 -0.94
CA GLU A 65 -2.27 9.32 -0.43
C GLU A 65 -1.51 10.63 -0.32
N ARG A 66 -2.22 11.73 -0.60
CA ARG A 66 -1.67 13.09 -0.57
C ARG A 66 -2.60 14.01 0.22
N LYS A 67 -2.04 14.90 1.02
CA LYS A 67 -2.74 16.09 1.53
C LYS A 67 -2.06 17.38 1.08
N ALA A 68 -2.83 18.46 0.99
CA ALA A 68 -2.35 19.81 0.74
C ALA A 68 -2.39 20.63 2.05
N ASN A 69 -1.26 21.21 2.44
CA ASN A 69 -1.09 21.95 3.69
C ASN A 69 -1.64 21.14 4.89
N GLU A 70 -2.58 21.71 5.63
CA GLU A 70 -3.24 21.10 6.79
C GLU A 70 -4.53 20.33 6.43
N GLY A 71 -4.82 20.17 5.13
CA GLY A 71 -6.00 19.44 4.65
C GLY A 71 -5.97 17.95 4.95
N ALA A 72 -7.03 17.26 4.53
CA ALA A 72 -7.14 15.81 4.66
C ALA A 72 -6.29 15.07 3.62
N TYR A 73 -5.89 13.84 3.97
CA TYR A 73 -5.28 12.92 3.00
C TYR A 73 -6.36 12.37 2.07
N GLU A 74 -6.06 12.37 0.77
CA GLU A 74 -6.90 11.81 -0.28
C GLU A 74 -6.10 10.80 -1.11
N ALA A 75 -6.76 9.74 -1.54
CA ALA A 75 -6.21 8.77 -2.48
C ALA A 75 -5.86 9.46 -3.81
N ARG A 76 -4.61 9.32 -4.25
CA ARG A 76 -4.11 10.08 -5.40
C ARG A 76 -3.71 9.22 -6.57
N VAL A 77 -2.89 8.21 -6.31
CA VAL A 77 -2.33 7.32 -7.33
C VAL A 77 -2.40 5.89 -6.82
N PHE A 78 -2.83 4.99 -7.70
CA PHE A 78 -2.75 3.55 -7.51
C PHE A 78 -1.68 3.01 -8.46
N THR A 79 -0.81 2.16 -7.96
CA THR A 79 0.22 1.51 -8.78
C THR A 79 -0.09 0.03 -8.97
N THR A 80 0.63 -0.58 -9.90
CA THR A 80 0.69 -2.02 -10.07
C THR A 80 1.66 -2.66 -9.09
N LEU A 81 1.66 -3.99 -9.06
CA LEU A 81 2.58 -4.83 -8.30
C LEU A 81 4.04 -4.47 -8.59
N ASN A 82 4.90 -4.60 -7.56
CA ASN A 82 6.33 -4.29 -7.58
C ASN A 82 6.72 -2.85 -7.94
N ALA A 83 5.76 -1.92 -8.03
CA ALA A 83 6.09 -0.53 -8.26
C ALA A 83 6.85 0.05 -7.05
N LEU A 84 7.98 0.72 -7.32
CA LEU A 84 8.79 1.40 -6.30
C LEU A 84 8.72 2.93 -6.43
N GLY A 85 7.83 3.43 -7.28
CA GLY A 85 7.63 4.85 -7.49
C GLY A 85 6.40 5.19 -8.34
N ALA A 86 5.92 6.42 -8.17
CA ALA A 86 4.78 6.97 -8.88
C ALA A 86 4.98 8.48 -9.13
N VAL A 87 4.33 9.02 -10.16
CA VAL A 87 4.31 10.46 -10.43
C VAL A 87 2.91 11.02 -10.19
N ASP A 88 2.81 11.99 -9.29
CA ASP A 88 1.63 12.85 -9.17
C ASP A 88 1.88 14.17 -9.91
N SER A 89 0.99 14.49 -10.84
CA SER A 89 1.04 15.72 -11.64
C SER A 89 -0.30 16.43 -11.72
N SER A 90 -1.30 15.99 -10.96
CA SER A 90 -2.67 16.49 -11.11
C SER A 90 -3.10 17.29 -9.88
N GLY A 91 -3.59 18.51 -10.10
CA GLY A 91 -4.07 19.41 -9.04
C GLY A 91 -2.97 19.90 -8.08
N LEU A 92 -1.70 19.89 -8.52
CA LEU A 92 -0.59 20.47 -7.78
C LEU A 92 -0.48 21.96 -8.07
N LEU A 93 -0.42 22.79 -7.03
CA LEU A 93 -0.30 24.25 -7.11
C LEU A 93 1.05 24.70 -6.53
N ILE A 94 1.53 25.84 -7.01
CA ILE A 94 2.72 26.51 -6.48
C ILE A 94 2.39 27.14 -5.12
N ASP A 95 3.42 27.27 -4.29
CA ASP A 95 3.44 27.73 -2.90
C ASP A 95 2.62 26.90 -1.92
N VAL A 96 2.23 25.70 -2.34
CA VAL A 96 1.54 24.70 -1.51
C VAL A 96 2.54 23.63 -1.04
N SER A 97 2.40 23.24 0.23
CA SER A 97 3.09 22.06 0.79
C SER A 97 2.21 20.83 0.58
N TYR A 98 2.80 19.76 0.05
CA TYR A 98 2.15 18.48 -0.12
C TYR A 98 2.84 17.43 0.74
N SER A 99 2.06 16.70 1.53
CA SER A 99 2.55 15.53 2.26
C SER A 99 2.02 14.27 1.58
N TYR A 100 2.91 13.29 1.39
CA TYR A 100 2.61 12.01 0.78
C TYR A 100 2.88 10.89 1.77
N ARG A 101 2.04 9.86 1.73
CA ARG A 101 2.24 8.58 2.43
C ARG A 101 1.80 7.43 1.53
N VAL A 102 2.40 6.28 1.73
CA VAL A 102 2.29 5.13 0.84
C VAL A 102 1.88 3.90 1.67
N GLN A 103 0.94 3.11 1.16
CA GLN A 103 0.55 1.83 1.77
C GLN A 103 0.38 0.75 0.71
N PRO A 104 0.77 -0.49 1.00
CA PRO A 104 0.53 -1.61 0.10
C PRO A 104 -0.97 -1.95 0.07
N ILE A 105 -1.44 -2.47 -1.06
CA ILE A 105 -2.82 -2.89 -1.25
C ILE A 105 -2.89 -4.29 -1.86
N ARG A 106 -3.93 -5.05 -1.53
CA ARG A 106 -4.22 -6.38 -2.09
C ARG A 106 -5.73 -6.56 -2.14
N TYR A 107 -6.32 -6.69 -3.32
CA TYR A 107 -7.79 -6.68 -3.46
C TYR A 107 -8.43 -5.47 -2.74
N SER A 108 -9.29 -5.72 -1.74
CA SER A 108 -9.90 -4.71 -0.87
C SER A 108 -9.10 -4.44 0.41
N GLU A 109 -8.03 -5.20 0.66
CA GLU A 109 -7.17 -5.06 1.83
C GLU A 109 -6.16 -3.94 1.65
N ARG A 110 -5.88 -3.24 2.75
CA ARG A 110 -4.93 -2.14 2.84
C ARG A 110 -3.98 -2.45 3.99
N GLY A 111 -2.68 -2.50 3.70
CA GLY A 111 -1.68 -2.62 4.74
C GLY A 111 -1.43 -1.30 5.48
N PRO A 112 -0.51 -1.31 6.44
CA PRO A 112 -0.15 -0.12 7.21
C PRO A 112 0.42 1.00 6.33
N LEU A 113 0.18 2.23 6.74
CA LEU A 113 0.76 3.42 6.11
C LEU A 113 2.25 3.58 6.46
N SER A 114 3.01 4.09 5.50
CA SER A 114 4.35 4.61 5.73
C SER A 114 4.34 5.87 6.59
N ASP A 115 5.52 6.27 7.05
CA ASP A 115 5.77 7.65 7.45
C ASP A 115 5.46 8.61 6.30
N ALA A 116 5.06 9.83 6.64
CA ALA A 116 4.74 10.86 5.66
C ALA A 116 5.99 11.67 5.29
N VAL A 117 6.16 11.94 3.99
CA VAL A 117 7.17 12.86 3.47
C VAL A 117 6.49 14.14 2.97
N THR A 118 7.09 15.30 3.23
CA THR A 118 6.53 16.60 2.82
C THR A 118 7.46 17.31 1.85
N ILE A 119 6.89 17.90 0.80
CA ILE A 119 7.58 18.75 -0.15
C ILE A 119 6.79 20.03 -0.39
N ARG A 120 7.47 21.17 -0.49
CA ARG A 120 6.87 22.45 -0.86
C ARG A 120 7.21 22.79 -2.31
N LEU A 121 6.21 23.12 -3.11
CA LEU A 121 6.41 23.54 -4.49
C LEU A 121 6.59 25.05 -4.54
N THR A 122 7.78 25.56 -4.85
CA THR A 122 8.06 27.01 -4.93
C THR A 122 8.47 27.42 -6.35
N LEU A 123 8.55 28.72 -6.63
CA LEU A 123 9.18 29.24 -7.86
C LEU A 123 10.48 30.00 -7.53
N PRO A 124 11.47 30.03 -8.44
CA PRO A 124 11.50 29.30 -9.71
C PRO A 124 11.58 27.78 -9.49
N PHE A 125 11.20 27.00 -10.51
CA PHE A 125 11.48 25.57 -10.49
C PHE A 125 13.01 25.39 -10.60
N PRO A 126 13.64 24.63 -9.69
CA PRO A 126 15.08 24.39 -9.72
C PRO A 126 15.52 23.62 -10.96
#